data_AF-A0A6A6SY81-F1
#
_entry.id   AF-A0A6A6SY81-F1
#
_cell.length_a   1.000
_cell.length_b   1.000
_cell.length_c   1.000
_cell.angle_alpha   90.00
_cell.angle_beta   90.00
_cell.angle_gamma   90.00
#
_symmetry.space_group_name_H-M   'P 1'
#
loop_
_entity.id
_entity.type
_entity.pdbx_description
1 polymer ?
#
loop_
_entity_poly.entity_id
_entity_poly.type
_entity_poly.pdbx_seq_one_letter_code
_entity_poly.pdbx_strand_id
1 'polypeptide(L)'
;MDGQLVRDGRESSSRSETPNVPQPKSSTSSDASLFLEMNLWLAQQKIERLETEREKMEMKTKSLCQENGEILSELQELKVPVLCVESATQTEAVKHEDSYTSLDNLSTQLKDKQLELAMTTMSLRDREQEKRRQEKREERLERYEEKIKYLESENGHLKLSLEVSREKTNEMTEEKQAEAGVKRLLEEENVQLQSLVEVLKNPAQQFQGLSTKIDGLMSQMEQDQKNEAAHVHLLKHANQKMTKKNNQLQGDLEVQKKENADSARIILTLQAENQTLRNTVEVLQQDLLTATQNSASTLAMRTQLDTVQAYVDGLQERLAMAITELDCYGAGMRILNCKHPSLNWVLDTPKSTQGKDSISIADGIFKAVGKDPQFLREYETSRRFIIQHHRAHERTGLGRAAWATRIRDHFLTVDAHSVRNIAINY
;
A
#
# COMPACT_ATOMS: atom_id res chain seq x y z
N MET A 1 23.08 -47.80 20.62
CA MET A 1 22.16 -48.93 20.88
C MET A 1 22.66 -50.09 20.07
N ASP A 2 23.30 -51.03 20.75
CA ASP A 2 23.89 -52.23 20.17
C ASP A 2 22.79 -53.19 19.70
N GLY A 3 22.93 -53.71 18.49
CA GLY A 3 21.99 -54.65 17.87
C GLY A 3 22.74 -55.79 17.19
N GLN A 4 22.75 -56.94 17.87
CA GLN A 4 23.37 -58.21 17.48
C GLN A 4 22.85 -58.73 16.13
N LEU A 5 23.78 -59.14 15.25
CA LEU A 5 23.50 -59.88 14.03
C LEU A 5 23.37 -61.38 14.33
N VAL A 6 22.14 -61.88 14.21
CA VAL A 6 21.80 -63.30 14.20
C VAL A 6 22.27 -63.93 12.88
N ARG A 7 23.15 -64.94 12.98
CA ARG A 7 23.51 -65.84 11.89
C ARG A 7 22.43 -66.90 11.75
N ASP A 8 21.70 -66.89 10.63
CA ASP A 8 20.93 -68.05 10.19
C ASP A 8 21.70 -68.78 9.09
N GLY A 9 22.20 -69.96 9.44
CA GLY A 9 22.70 -70.95 8.51
C GLY A 9 21.55 -71.58 7.72
N ARG A 10 21.72 -71.67 6.41
CA ARG A 10 20.94 -72.55 5.55
C ARG A 10 21.89 -73.48 4.82
N GLU A 11 22.08 -74.64 5.44
CA GLU A 11 22.59 -75.84 4.80
C GLU A 11 21.61 -76.24 3.68
N SER A 12 22.06 -76.11 2.44
CA SER A 12 21.38 -76.72 1.29
C SER A 12 22.12 -78.00 0.94
N SER A 13 21.53 -79.08 1.44
CA SER A 13 21.78 -80.47 1.08
C SER A 13 21.72 -80.68 -0.43
N SER A 14 22.84 -81.05 -1.03
CA SER A 14 22.91 -81.58 -2.39
C SER A 14 23.57 -82.96 -2.37
N ARG A 15 22.70 -83.97 -2.20
CA ARG A 15 22.75 -85.34 -2.74
C ARG A 15 24.04 -85.69 -3.51
N SER A 16 24.90 -86.46 -2.86
CA SER A 16 25.97 -87.22 -3.50
C SER A 16 25.38 -88.50 -4.12
N GLU A 17 25.04 -88.46 -5.41
CA GLU A 17 24.84 -89.68 -6.20
C GLU A 17 26.22 -90.17 -6.63
N THR A 18 26.70 -91.21 -5.95
CA THR A 18 27.87 -91.99 -6.40
C THR A 18 27.49 -92.79 -7.65
N PRO A 19 28.19 -92.63 -8.78
CA PRO A 19 27.99 -93.52 -9.91
C PRO A 19 28.59 -94.88 -9.54
N ASN A 20 27.74 -95.90 -9.60
CA ASN A 20 28.07 -97.30 -9.36
C ASN A 20 29.06 -97.77 -10.46
N VAL A 21 30.36 -97.82 -10.13
CA VAL A 21 31.42 -98.27 -11.04
C VAL A 21 31.39 -99.80 -11.12
N PRO A 22 31.15 -100.41 -12.30
CA PRO A 22 31.20 -101.87 -12.45
C PRO A 22 32.64 -102.37 -12.28
N GLN A 23 32.83 -103.37 -11.41
CA GLN A 23 34.12 -104.05 -11.30
C GLN A 23 34.46 -104.79 -12.60
N PRO A 24 35.66 -104.58 -13.19
CA PRO A 24 36.09 -105.33 -14.36
C PRO A 24 36.49 -106.75 -13.93
N LYS A 25 35.79 -107.73 -14.51
CA LYS A 25 36.18 -109.14 -14.45
C LYS A 25 37.50 -109.32 -15.21
N SER A 26 38.40 -110.07 -14.60
CA SER A 26 39.73 -110.44 -15.08
C SER A 26 39.75 -110.78 -16.57
N SER A 27 40.29 -109.86 -17.36
CA SER A 27 40.69 -110.06 -18.75
C SER A 27 42.17 -109.71 -18.86
N THR A 28 42.83 -110.42 -19.77
CA THR A 28 44.27 -110.57 -19.96
C THR A 28 45.06 -109.25 -20.03
N SER A 29 46.35 -109.28 -19.67
CA SER A 29 47.23 -108.12 -19.44
C SER A 29 47.46 -107.15 -20.62
N SER A 30 46.78 -107.34 -21.75
CA SER A 30 46.80 -106.44 -22.90
C SER A 30 45.78 -105.29 -22.78
N ASP A 31 44.68 -105.46 -22.03
CA ASP A 31 43.60 -104.46 -21.97
C ASP A 31 43.85 -103.34 -20.93
N ALA A 32 44.71 -103.59 -19.93
CA ALA A 32 45.07 -102.60 -18.93
C ALA A 32 45.90 -101.43 -19.50
N SER A 33 46.71 -101.69 -20.53
CA SER A 33 47.53 -100.66 -21.19
C SER A 33 46.66 -99.65 -21.96
N LEU A 34 45.68 -100.14 -22.73
CA LEU A 34 44.76 -99.30 -23.49
C LEU A 34 43.88 -98.43 -22.58
N PHE A 35 43.50 -98.96 -21.41
CA PHE A 35 42.74 -98.19 -20.43
C PHE A 35 43.57 -97.05 -19.80
N LEU A 36 44.86 -97.28 -19.53
CA LEU A 36 45.77 -96.24 -19.05
C LEU A 36 46.02 -95.16 -20.12
N GLU A 37 46.25 -95.55 -21.38
CA GLU A 37 46.41 -94.59 -22.48
C GLU A 37 45.15 -93.75 -22.72
N MET A 38 43.96 -94.36 -22.67
CA MET A 38 42.70 -93.63 -22.79
C MET A 38 42.48 -92.64 -21.64
N ASN A 39 42.79 -93.03 -20.40
CA ASN A 39 42.68 -92.13 -19.26
C ASN A 39 43.72 -91.00 -19.31
N LEU A 40 44.93 -91.27 -19.79
CA LEU A 40 45.95 -90.24 -19.99
C LEU A 40 45.51 -89.25 -21.06
N TRP A 41 44.95 -89.73 -22.17
CA TRP A 41 44.40 -88.88 -23.22
C TRP A 41 43.23 -88.03 -22.73
N LEU A 42 42.30 -88.61 -21.96
CA LEU A 42 41.19 -87.87 -21.35
C LEU A 42 41.68 -86.83 -20.33
N ALA A 43 42.74 -87.14 -19.57
CA ALA A 43 43.35 -86.19 -18.66
C ALA A 43 44.02 -85.03 -19.41
N GLN A 44 44.74 -85.30 -20.50
CA GLN A 44 45.33 -84.28 -21.37
C GLN A 44 44.26 -83.37 -21.99
N GLN A 45 43.18 -83.96 -22.54
CA GLN A 45 42.04 -83.21 -23.06
C GLN A 45 41.32 -82.37 -22.00
N LYS A 46 41.35 -82.80 -20.74
CA LYS A 46 40.81 -82.02 -19.62
C LYS A 46 41.74 -80.88 -19.24
N ILE A 47 43.05 -81.11 -19.22
CA ILE A 47 44.05 -80.07 -18.95
C ILE A 47 43.96 -78.97 -20.01
N GLU A 48 43.94 -79.32 -21.29
CA GLU A 48 43.84 -78.37 -22.41
C GLU A 48 42.54 -77.54 -22.32
N ARG A 49 41.41 -78.17 -21.98
CA ARG A 49 40.16 -77.44 -21.72
C ARG A 49 40.25 -76.49 -20.53
N LEU A 50 40.90 -76.90 -19.43
CA LEU A 50 41.06 -76.03 -18.26
C LEU A 50 42.04 -74.88 -18.54
N GLU A 51 43.07 -75.09 -19.36
CA GLU A 51 44.01 -74.05 -19.77
C GLU A 51 43.33 -73.00 -20.65
N THR A 52 42.54 -73.43 -21.64
CA THR A 52 41.75 -72.50 -22.47
C THR A 52 40.69 -71.73 -21.66
N GLU A 53 40.05 -72.37 -20.68
CA GLU A 53 39.14 -71.68 -19.74
C GLU A 53 39.89 -70.68 -18.86
N ARG A 54 41.09 -71.03 -18.38
CA ARG A 54 41.94 -70.13 -17.58
C ARG A 54 42.33 -68.89 -18.38
N GLU A 55 42.77 -69.06 -19.63
CA GLU A 55 43.13 -67.96 -20.52
C GLU A 55 41.93 -67.06 -20.82
N LYS A 56 40.76 -67.65 -21.06
CA LYS A 56 39.52 -66.90 -21.27
C LYS A 56 39.12 -66.07 -20.05
N MET A 57 39.28 -66.64 -18.84
CA MET A 57 39.04 -65.92 -17.60
C MET A 57 40.06 -64.82 -17.37
N GLU A 58 41.34 -65.04 -17.67
CA GLU A 58 42.39 -64.02 -17.55
C GLU A 58 42.13 -62.84 -18.49
N MET A 59 41.76 -63.11 -19.74
CA MET A 59 41.36 -62.07 -20.71
C MET A 59 40.15 -61.29 -20.23
N LYS A 60 39.14 -61.97 -19.66
CA LYS A 60 37.96 -61.31 -19.08
C LYS A 60 38.32 -60.42 -17.90
N THR A 61 39.21 -60.87 -17.01
CA THR A 61 39.68 -60.05 -15.88
C THR A 61 40.42 -58.81 -16.37
N LYS A 62 41.28 -58.93 -17.39
CA LYS A 62 41.98 -57.77 -17.98
C LYS A 62 41.00 -56.76 -18.60
N SER A 63 40.00 -57.24 -19.35
CA SER A 63 38.92 -56.39 -19.90
C SER A 63 38.18 -55.63 -18.81
N LEU A 64 37.75 -56.32 -17.75
CA LEU A 64 37.04 -55.69 -16.63
C LEU A 64 37.91 -54.70 -15.85
N CYS A 65 39.21 -54.97 -15.70
CA CYS A 65 40.13 -54.03 -15.08
C CYS A 65 40.29 -52.75 -15.91
N GLN A 66 40.32 -52.87 -17.25
CA GLN A 66 40.37 -51.72 -18.14
C GLN A 66 39.08 -50.91 -18.08
N GLU A 67 37.91 -51.56 -18.20
CA GLU A 67 36.60 -50.91 -18.09
C GLU A 67 36.43 -50.18 -16.76
N ASN A 68 36.83 -50.81 -15.64
CA ASN A 68 36.80 -50.14 -14.33
C ASN A 68 37.74 -48.93 -14.26
N GLY A 69 38.90 -48.98 -14.94
CA GLY A 69 39.80 -47.84 -15.03
C GLY A 69 39.19 -46.67 -15.80
N GLU A 70 38.53 -46.96 -16.93
CA GLU A 70 37.82 -45.98 -17.75
C GLU A 70 36.66 -45.34 -16.96
N ILE A 71 35.84 -46.14 -16.26
CA ILE A 71 34.75 -45.65 -15.41
C ILE A 71 35.27 -44.75 -14.29
N LEU A 72 36.38 -45.12 -13.63
CA LEU A 72 36.96 -44.29 -12.58
C LEU A 72 37.48 -42.95 -13.12
N SER A 73 38.03 -42.93 -14.34
CA SER A 73 38.44 -41.71 -15.02
C SER A 73 37.24 -40.82 -15.33
N GLU A 74 36.17 -41.38 -15.90
CA GLU A 74 34.92 -40.64 -16.18
C GLU A 74 34.30 -40.07 -14.89
N LEU A 75 34.28 -40.85 -13.80
CA LEU A 75 33.79 -40.38 -12.50
C LEU A 75 34.63 -39.21 -11.95
N GLN A 76 35.93 -39.24 -12.19
CA GLN A 76 36.83 -38.17 -11.76
C GLN A 76 36.64 -36.90 -12.59
N GLU A 77 36.38 -37.02 -13.89
CA GLU A 77 36.03 -35.89 -14.76
C GLU A 77 34.67 -35.29 -14.38
N LEU A 78 33.68 -36.11 -14.02
CA LEU A 78 32.35 -35.66 -13.58
C LEU A 78 32.35 -34.99 -12.20
N LYS A 79 33.39 -35.19 -11.37
CA LYS A 79 33.49 -34.58 -10.05
C LYS A 79 33.66 -33.05 -10.12
N VAL A 80 34.36 -32.54 -11.11
CA VAL A 80 34.61 -31.09 -11.26
C VAL A 80 33.33 -30.33 -11.62
N PRO A 81 32.53 -30.74 -12.62
CA PRO A 81 31.23 -30.14 -12.92
C PRO A 81 30.26 -30.13 -11.73
N VAL A 82 30.21 -31.21 -10.94
CA VAL A 82 29.32 -31.28 -9.77
C VAL A 82 29.67 -30.23 -8.73
N LEU A 83 30.96 -30.04 -8.43
CA LEU A 83 31.42 -28.99 -7.52
C LEU A 83 31.15 -27.57 -8.08
N CYS A 84 31.28 -27.38 -9.39
CA CYS A 84 30.91 -26.12 -10.05
C CYS A 84 29.40 -25.82 -9.96
N VAL A 85 28.54 -26.84 -10.08
CA VAL A 85 27.08 -26.66 -9.94
C VAL A 85 26.68 -26.39 -8.48
N GLU A 86 27.31 -27.06 -7.51
CA GLU A 86 27.06 -26.79 -6.08
C GLU A 86 27.44 -25.36 -5.69
N SER A 87 28.60 -24.88 -6.14
CA SER A 87 29.01 -23.49 -5.91
C SER A 87 28.09 -22.48 -6.62
N ALA A 88 27.63 -22.77 -7.85
CA ALA A 88 26.69 -21.91 -8.55
C ALA A 88 25.33 -21.81 -7.84
N THR A 89 24.77 -22.93 -7.39
CA THR A 89 23.50 -22.97 -6.65
C THR A 89 23.60 -22.29 -5.29
N GLN A 90 24.74 -22.40 -4.61
CA GLN A 90 25.00 -21.69 -3.35
C GLN A 90 25.09 -20.17 -3.58
N THR A 91 25.65 -19.72 -4.70
CA THR A 91 25.71 -18.30 -5.07
C THR A 91 24.32 -17.75 -5.41
N GLU A 92 23.46 -18.54 -6.06
CA GLU A 92 22.07 -18.17 -6.32
C GLU A 92 21.24 -18.11 -5.03
N ALA A 93 21.44 -19.03 -4.09
CA ALA A 93 20.78 -19.00 -2.79
C ALA A 93 21.09 -17.70 -2.02
N VAL A 94 22.35 -17.25 -2.02
CA VAL A 94 22.76 -15.98 -1.41
C VAL A 94 22.09 -14.77 -2.11
N LYS A 95 22.01 -14.77 -3.44
CA LYS A 95 21.30 -13.71 -4.19
C LYS A 95 19.81 -13.65 -3.87
N HIS A 96 19.18 -14.80 -3.64
CA HIS A 96 17.78 -14.84 -3.20
C HIS A 96 17.61 -14.27 -1.80
N GLU A 97 18.52 -14.56 -0.87
CA GLU A 97 18.51 -14.00 0.49
C GLU A 97 18.65 -12.46 0.49
N ASP A 98 19.55 -11.92 -0.33
CA ASP A 98 19.68 -10.48 -0.56
C ASP A 98 18.40 -9.86 -1.16
N SER A 99 17.70 -10.61 -2.02
CA SER A 99 16.43 -10.15 -2.60
C SER A 99 15.30 -10.12 -1.56
N TYR A 100 15.24 -11.10 -0.66
CA TYR A 100 14.26 -11.13 0.43
C TYR A 100 14.49 -10.01 1.44
N THR A 101 15.75 -9.75 1.83
CA THR A 101 16.07 -8.63 2.72
C THR A 101 15.75 -7.27 2.07
N SER A 102 15.99 -7.12 0.76
CA SER A 102 15.56 -5.94 0.01
C SER A 102 14.04 -5.75 -0.01
N LEU A 103 13.27 -6.84 -0.14
CA LEU A 103 11.80 -6.79 -0.09
C LEU A 103 11.28 -6.40 1.30
N ASP A 104 11.87 -6.93 2.37
CA ASP A 104 11.50 -6.56 3.75
C ASP A 104 11.81 -5.09 4.06
N ASN A 105 12.95 -4.59 3.55
CA ASN A 105 13.29 -3.17 3.66
C ASN A 105 12.28 -2.28 2.91
N LEU A 106 11.89 -2.65 1.69
CA LEU A 106 10.87 -1.92 0.93
C LEU A 106 9.48 -1.98 1.60
N SER A 107 9.12 -3.13 2.16
CA SER A 107 7.89 -3.31 2.94
C SER A 107 7.85 -2.40 4.17
N THR A 108 8.99 -2.26 4.87
CA THR A 108 9.13 -1.37 6.02
C THR A 108 9.03 0.09 5.59
N GLN A 109 9.73 0.52 4.53
CA GLN A 109 9.63 1.88 3.99
C GLN A 109 8.21 2.24 3.56
N LEU A 110 7.47 1.29 2.96
CA LEU A 110 6.08 1.49 2.58
C LEU A 110 5.19 1.76 3.80
N LYS A 111 5.36 1.00 4.90
CA LYS A 111 4.63 1.21 6.15
C LYS A 111 4.95 2.57 6.77
N ASP A 112 6.21 2.98 6.78
CA ASP A 112 6.63 4.29 7.29
C ASP A 112 5.99 5.43 6.48
N LYS A 113 5.97 5.31 5.15
CA LYS A 113 5.31 6.30 4.28
C LYS A 113 3.80 6.35 4.46
N GLN A 114 3.15 5.22 4.70
CA GLN A 114 1.72 5.17 5.05
C GLN A 114 1.44 5.88 6.39
N LEU A 115 2.31 5.71 7.39
CA LEU A 115 2.20 6.40 8.67
C LEU A 115 2.40 7.92 8.51
N GLU A 116 3.41 8.34 7.75
CA GLU A 116 3.67 9.75 7.43
C GLU A 116 2.47 10.42 6.74
N LEU A 117 1.83 9.71 5.79
CA LEU A 117 0.61 10.16 5.12
C LEU A 117 -0.58 10.28 6.08
N ALA A 118 -0.73 9.35 7.03
CA ALA A 118 -1.77 9.41 8.04
C ALA A 118 -1.59 10.61 8.98
N MET A 119 -0.34 10.85 9.43
CA MET A 119 -0.01 11.98 10.30
C MET A 119 -0.24 13.34 9.62
N THR A 120 0.18 13.47 8.35
CA THR A 120 -0.05 14.70 7.57
C THR A 120 -1.54 14.95 7.34
N THR A 121 -2.32 13.90 7.05
CA THR A 121 -3.78 13.99 6.91
C THR A 121 -4.46 14.45 8.20
N MET A 122 -4.04 13.92 9.36
CA MET A 122 -4.53 14.39 10.65
C MET A 122 -4.17 15.86 10.90
N SER A 123 -2.93 16.27 10.63
CA SER A 123 -2.49 17.65 10.80
C SER A 123 -3.28 18.64 9.92
N LEU A 124 -3.60 18.26 8.69
CA LEU A 124 -4.44 19.07 7.80
C LEU A 124 -5.88 19.20 8.34
N ARG A 125 -6.45 18.12 8.88
CA ARG A 125 -7.78 18.15 9.51
C ARG A 125 -7.81 19.08 10.73
N ASP A 126 -6.78 19.05 11.57
CA ASP A 126 -6.67 19.92 12.74
C ASP A 126 -6.56 21.39 12.32
N ARG A 127 -5.75 21.70 11.29
CA ARG A 127 -5.66 23.05 10.71
C ARG A 127 -7.00 23.53 10.15
N GLU A 128 -7.73 22.66 9.46
CA GLU A 128 -9.05 23.01 8.92
C GLU A 128 -10.06 23.27 10.05
N GLN A 129 -10.01 22.48 11.12
CA GLN A 129 -10.86 22.69 12.30
C GLN A 129 -10.53 24.01 12.99
N GLU A 130 -9.25 24.36 13.12
CA GLU A 130 -8.84 25.64 13.72
C GLU A 130 -9.25 26.82 12.83
N LYS A 131 -9.13 26.70 11.50
CA LYS A 131 -9.64 27.70 10.57
C LYS A 131 -11.15 27.94 10.76
N ARG A 132 -11.95 26.88 10.87
CA ARG A 132 -13.39 26.99 11.16
C ARG A 132 -13.68 27.65 12.51
N ARG A 133 -12.82 27.44 13.53
CA ARG A 133 -12.95 28.14 14.83
C ARG A 133 -12.60 29.61 14.70
N GLN A 134 -11.61 29.96 13.89
CA GLN A 134 -11.21 31.33 13.62
C GLN A 134 -12.32 32.08 12.87
N GLU A 135 -12.90 31.48 11.82
CA GLU A 135 -14.05 32.04 11.10
C GLU A 135 -15.22 32.34 12.06
N LYS A 136 -15.54 31.41 12.98
CA LYS A 136 -16.56 31.65 14.02
C LYS A 136 -16.22 32.76 15.02
N ARG A 137 -14.93 33.01 15.28
CA ARG A 137 -14.49 34.14 16.12
C ARG A 137 -14.66 35.45 15.38
N GLU A 138 -14.31 35.48 14.09
CA GLU A 138 -14.48 36.64 13.20
C GLU A 138 -15.96 37.01 13.06
N GLU A 139 -16.85 36.03 12.81
CA GLU A 139 -18.31 36.25 12.80
C GLU A 139 -18.87 36.80 14.12
N ARG A 140 -18.24 36.46 15.25
CA ARG A 140 -18.63 37.00 16.57
C ARG A 140 -18.15 38.43 16.74
N LEU A 141 -16.94 38.74 16.28
CA LEU A 141 -16.39 40.09 16.31
C LEU A 141 -17.21 41.03 15.45
N GLU A 142 -17.58 40.62 14.24
CA GLU A 142 -18.44 41.39 13.34
C GLU A 142 -19.79 41.73 14.01
N ARG A 143 -20.43 40.74 14.66
CA ARG A 143 -21.66 40.98 15.45
C ARG A 143 -21.45 41.95 16.61
N TYR A 144 -20.29 41.93 17.26
CA TYR A 144 -19.99 42.89 18.33
C TYR A 144 -19.76 44.30 17.79
N GLU A 145 -19.07 44.44 16.64
CA GLU A 145 -18.88 45.72 15.97
C GLU A 145 -20.23 46.33 15.52
N GLU A 146 -21.12 45.53 14.94
CA GLU A 146 -22.48 45.96 14.62
C GLU A 146 -23.24 46.44 15.87
N LYS A 147 -23.12 45.72 16.99
CA LYS A 147 -23.76 46.09 18.25
C LYS A 147 -23.17 47.38 18.84
N ILE A 148 -21.86 47.59 18.73
CA ILE A 148 -21.21 48.83 19.14
C ILE A 148 -21.75 50.00 18.31
N LYS A 149 -21.78 49.89 16.98
CA LYS A 149 -22.34 50.92 16.09
C LYS A 149 -23.79 51.28 16.46
N TYR A 150 -24.62 50.27 16.74
CA TYR A 150 -25.98 50.48 17.21
C TYR A 150 -26.04 51.29 18.51
N LEU A 151 -25.26 50.90 19.52
CA LEU A 151 -25.21 51.59 20.82
C LEU A 151 -24.64 53.01 20.71
N GLU A 152 -23.68 53.25 19.82
CA GLU A 152 -23.15 54.59 19.53
C GLU A 152 -24.24 55.49 18.92
N SER A 153 -25.04 54.95 17.98
CA SER A 153 -26.19 55.66 17.42
C SER A 153 -27.23 55.99 18.48
N GLU A 154 -27.56 55.02 19.36
CA GLU A 154 -28.52 55.22 20.46
C GLU A 154 -28.04 56.26 21.48
N ASN A 155 -26.76 56.20 21.87
CA ASN A 155 -26.14 57.23 22.72
C ASN A 155 -26.17 58.61 22.05
N GLY A 156 -25.96 58.69 20.73
CA GLY A 156 -26.12 59.92 19.96
C GLY A 156 -27.51 60.51 20.09
N HIS A 157 -28.56 59.68 19.94
CA HIS A 157 -29.95 60.08 20.13
C HIS A 157 -30.25 60.53 21.57
N LEU A 158 -29.78 59.79 22.57
CA LEU A 158 -29.96 60.14 23.98
C LEU A 158 -29.29 61.47 24.33
N LYS A 159 -28.09 61.71 23.79
CA LYS A 159 -27.36 62.97 23.99
C LYS A 159 -28.12 64.16 23.41
N LEU A 160 -28.64 64.03 22.18
CA LEU A 160 -29.52 65.04 21.56
C LEU A 160 -30.77 65.30 22.40
N SER A 161 -31.43 64.24 22.88
CA SER A 161 -32.63 64.36 23.73
C SER A 161 -32.35 65.07 25.07
N LEU A 162 -31.19 64.78 25.68
CA LEU A 162 -30.73 65.46 26.88
C LEU A 162 -30.41 66.95 26.63
N GLU A 163 -29.82 67.28 25.49
CA GLU A 163 -29.49 68.65 25.11
C GLU A 163 -30.77 69.48 24.90
N VAL A 164 -31.75 68.94 24.17
CA VAL A 164 -33.10 69.54 24.02
C VAL A 164 -33.79 69.73 25.38
N SER A 165 -33.70 68.73 26.25
CA SER A 165 -34.30 68.84 27.60
C SER A 165 -33.60 69.90 28.45
N ARG A 166 -32.27 70.05 28.32
CA ARG A 166 -31.49 71.08 29.01
C ARG A 166 -31.83 72.48 28.52
N GLU A 167 -31.92 72.68 27.20
CA GLU A 167 -32.37 73.95 26.61
C GLU A 167 -33.76 74.32 27.15
N LYS A 168 -34.70 73.38 27.15
CA LYS A 168 -36.03 73.60 27.71
C LYS A 168 -36.04 73.93 29.21
N THR A 169 -35.17 73.30 30.00
CA THR A 169 -35.02 73.67 31.42
C THR A 169 -34.39 75.04 31.60
N ASN A 170 -33.43 75.42 30.75
CA ASN A 170 -32.80 76.73 30.78
C ASN A 170 -33.84 77.81 30.43
N GLU A 171 -34.63 77.60 29.37
CA GLU A 171 -35.76 78.47 29.00
C GLU A 171 -36.74 78.63 30.16
N MET A 172 -37.15 77.54 30.82
CA MET A 172 -38.03 77.64 32.00
C MET A 172 -37.38 78.34 33.19
N THR A 173 -36.06 78.22 33.39
CA THR A 173 -35.37 78.96 34.46
C THR A 173 -35.23 80.44 34.15
N GLU A 174 -34.99 80.80 32.90
CA GLU A 174 -34.99 82.19 32.42
C GLU A 174 -36.39 82.80 32.54
N GLU A 175 -37.43 82.05 32.17
CA GLU A 175 -38.83 82.43 32.33
C GLU A 175 -39.18 82.63 33.82
N LYS A 176 -38.77 81.71 34.71
CA LYS A 176 -38.95 81.87 36.16
C LYS A 176 -38.13 83.02 36.75
N GLN A 177 -36.94 83.30 36.24
CA GLN A 177 -36.15 84.46 36.66
C GLN A 177 -36.77 85.76 36.19
N ALA A 178 -37.32 85.80 34.97
CA ALA A 178 -38.10 86.92 34.47
C ALA A 178 -39.38 87.11 35.29
N GLU A 179 -40.09 86.04 35.62
CA GLU A 179 -41.30 86.06 36.45
C GLU A 179 -40.99 86.48 37.90
N ALA A 180 -39.87 86.04 38.47
CA ALA A 180 -39.38 86.49 39.77
C ALA A 180 -38.95 87.97 39.74
N GLY A 181 -38.36 88.44 38.64
CA GLY A 181 -38.03 89.85 38.41
C GLY A 181 -39.29 90.72 38.34
N VAL A 182 -40.32 90.27 37.63
CA VAL A 182 -41.64 90.93 37.55
C VAL A 182 -42.32 90.94 38.92
N LYS A 183 -42.23 89.84 39.68
CA LYS A 183 -42.79 89.77 41.04
C LYS A 183 -42.07 90.70 42.03
N ARG A 184 -40.75 90.85 41.90
CA ARG A 184 -39.93 91.79 42.70
C ARG A 184 -40.28 93.25 42.37
N LEU A 185 -40.47 93.56 41.09
CA LEU A 185 -40.92 94.88 40.65
C LEU A 185 -42.34 95.20 41.14
N LEU A 186 -43.25 94.23 41.13
CA LEU A 186 -44.60 94.37 41.69
C LEU A 186 -44.61 94.53 43.23
N GLU A 187 -43.69 93.87 43.95
CA GLU A 187 -43.53 94.02 45.40
C GLU A 187 -42.88 95.37 45.78
N GLU A 188 -41.94 95.88 44.97
CA GLU A 188 -41.37 97.23 45.12
C GLU A 188 -42.37 98.34 44.79
N GLU A 189 -43.23 98.15 43.78
CA GLU A 189 -44.28 99.09 43.39
C GLU A 189 -45.39 99.17 44.45
N ASN A 190 -45.71 98.06 45.12
CA ASN A 190 -46.69 98.02 46.21
C ASN A 190 -46.19 98.70 47.50
N VAL A 191 -44.88 98.67 47.76
CA VAL A 191 -44.24 99.42 48.86
C VAL A 191 -44.11 100.91 48.53
N GLN A 192 -43.82 101.26 47.26
CA GLN A 192 -43.78 102.66 46.81
C GLN A 192 -45.17 103.32 46.73
N LEU A 193 -46.22 102.58 46.38
CA LEU A 193 -47.60 103.08 46.37
C LEU A 193 -48.15 103.33 47.78
N GLN A 194 -47.69 102.61 48.81
CA GLN A 194 -48.03 102.89 50.20
C GLN A 194 -47.27 104.11 50.76
N SER A 195 -46.06 104.41 50.29
CA SER A 195 -45.30 105.59 50.74
C SER A 195 -45.59 106.87 49.93
N LEU A 196 -46.22 106.79 48.75
CA LEU A 196 -46.52 107.95 47.91
C LEU A 196 -47.72 108.79 48.38
N VAL A 197 -48.55 108.27 49.28
CA VAL A 197 -49.71 108.99 49.83
C VAL A 197 -49.31 110.02 50.90
N GLU A 198 -48.10 109.93 51.48
CA GLU A 198 -47.69 110.81 52.60
C GLU A 198 -46.65 111.91 52.26
N VAL A 199 -46.08 111.97 51.05
CA VAL A 199 -44.93 112.88 50.77
C VAL A 199 -45.15 113.86 49.60
N LEU A 200 -46.39 114.22 49.27
CA LEU A 200 -46.66 115.32 48.34
C LEU A 200 -46.63 116.71 49.02
N LYS A 201 -45.44 117.11 49.46
CA LYS A 201 -45.02 118.52 49.62
C LYS A 201 -43.52 118.70 49.31
N ASN A 202 -43.06 118.39 48.08
CA ASN A 202 -42.02 119.20 47.42
C ASN A 202 -41.77 118.79 45.95
N PRO A 203 -42.14 119.61 44.94
CA PRO A 203 -41.97 119.23 43.53
C PRO A 203 -40.55 119.44 42.95
N ALA A 204 -39.61 120.09 43.64
CA ALA A 204 -38.35 120.50 42.99
C ALA A 204 -37.20 119.47 43.08
N GLN A 205 -37.15 118.62 44.11
CA GLN A 205 -36.09 117.61 44.28
C GLN A 205 -36.41 116.27 43.57
N GLN A 206 -37.69 115.98 43.30
CA GLN A 206 -38.10 114.74 42.62
C GLN A 206 -37.75 114.73 41.13
N PHE A 207 -37.74 115.89 40.45
CA PHE A 207 -37.35 115.95 39.04
C PHE A 207 -35.86 115.70 38.80
N GLN A 208 -34.98 116.09 39.72
CA GLN A 208 -33.54 115.87 39.59
C GLN A 208 -33.15 114.41 39.89
N GLY A 209 -33.86 113.76 40.81
CA GLY A 209 -33.75 112.31 41.07
C GLY A 209 -34.35 111.45 39.94
N LEU A 210 -35.42 111.92 39.29
CA LEU A 210 -35.97 111.26 38.10
C LEU A 210 -35.06 111.43 36.88
N SER A 211 -34.46 112.60 36.67
CA SER A 211 -33.52 112.83 35.55
C SER A 211 -32.30 111.91 35.65
N THR A 212 -31.68 111.80 36.83
CA THR A 212 -30.54 110.90 37.06
C THR A 212 -30.92 109.42 36.96
N LYS A 213 -32.16 109.05 37.32
CA LYS A 213 -32.70 107.70 37.05
C LYS A 213 -32.92 107.43 35.57
N ILE A 214 -33.44 108.41 34.82
CA ILE A 214 -33.63 108.28 33.36
C ILE A 214 -32.28 108.14 32.66
N ASP A 215 -31.27 108.91 33.04
CA ASP A 215 -29.92 108.80 32.47
C ASP A 215 -29.25 107.45 32.80
N GLY A 216 -29.48 106.93 34.03
CA GLY A 216 -29.05 105.60 34.42
C GLY A 216 -29.74 104.48 33.64
N LEU A 217 -31.06 104.58 33.43
CA LEU A 217 -31.83 103.65 32.62
C LEU A 217 -31.42 103.70 31.14
N MET A 218 -31.14 104.88 30.59
CA MET A 218 -30.64 105.01 29.22
C MET A 218 -29.25 104.37 29.06
N SER A 219 -28.34 104.58 30.02
CA SER A 219 -27.02 103.92 30.00
C SER A 219 -27.13 102.39 30.13
N GLN A 220 -28.05 101.91 30.97
CA GLN A 220 -28.32 100.48 31.11
C GLN A 220 -28.88 99.89 29.80
N MET A 221 -29.82 100.59 29.17
CA MET A 221 -30.44 100.15 27.92
C MET A 221 -29.45 100.16 26.74
N GLU A 222 -28.52 101.12 26.68
CA GLU A 222 -27.41 101.10 25.71
C GLU A 222 -26.45 99.93 25.95
N GLN A 223 -26.17 99.61 27.22
CA GLN A 223 -25.33 98.47 27.58
C GLN A 223 -26.01 97.15 27.26
N ASP A 224 -27.32 97.04 27.50
CA ASP A 224 -28.13 95.87 27.16
C ASP A 224 -28.21 95.68 25.65
N GLN A 225 -28.38 96.76 24.86
CA GLN A 225 -28.29 96.69 23.39
C GLN A 225 -26.91 96.21 22.90
N LYS A 226 -25.82 96.64 23.53
CA LYS A 226 -24.47 96.16 23.20
C LYS A 226 -24.29 94.68 23.53
N ASN A 227 -24.81 94.25 24.68
CA ASN A 227 -24.77 92.85 25.11
C ASN A 227 -25.61 91.97 24.17
N GLU A 228 -26.79 92.43 23.76
CA GLU A 228 -27.67 91.73 22.83
C GLU A 228 -27.03 91.62 21.44
N ALA A 229 -26.43 92.70 20.92
CA ALA A 229 -25.69 92.67 19.66
C ALA A 229 -24.50 91.68 19.69
N ALA A 230 -23.76 91.64 20.82
CA ALA A 230 -22.68 90.67 21.01
C ALA A 230 -23.21 89.23 21.06
N HIS A 231 -24.34 89.00 21.72
CA HIS A 231 -25.01 87.69 21.79
C HIS A 231 -25.47 87.21 20.41
N VAL A 232 -26.10 88.10 19.62
CA VAL A 232 -26.50 87.81 18.24
C VAL A 232 -25.30 87.46 17.36
N HIS A 233 -24.18 88.18 17.51
CA HIS A 233 -22.95 87.86 16.79
C HIS A 233 -22.39 86.47 17.16
N LEU A 234 -22.44 86.12 18.46
CA LEU A 234 -22.01 84.81 18.98
C LEU A 234 -22.87 83.67 18.43
N LEU A 235 -24.20 83.84 18.44
CA LEU A 235 -25.15 82.90 17.85
C LEU A 235 -24.91 82.73 16.34
N LYS A 236 -24.65 83.82 15.61
CA LYS A 236 -24.35 83.76 14.18
C LYS A 236 -23.07 82.97 13.90
N HIS A 237 -22.01 83.18 14.69
CA HIS A 237 -20.76 82.43 14.58
C HIS A 237 -20.94 80.95 14.95
N ALA A 238 -21.69 80.64 16.02
CA ALA A 238 -22.02 79.28 16.41
C ALA A 238 -22.80 78.55 15.31
N ASN A 239 -23.79 79.23 14.72
CA ASN A 239 -24.60 78.66 13.63
C ASN A 239 -23.78 78.42 12.36
N GLN A 240 -22.87 79.33 12.00
CA GLN A 240 -21.91 79.09 10.90
C GLN A 240 -20.99 77.89 11.18
N LYS A 241 -20.49 77.75 12.41
CA LYS A 241 -19.64 76.61 12.81
C LYS A 241 -20.44 75.29 12.75
N MET A 242 -21.68 75.29 13.22
CA MET A 242 -22.59 74.14 13.14
C MET A 242 -22.88 73.76 11.69
N THR A 243 -23.17 74.74 10.83
CA THR A 243 -23.42 74.51 9.40
C THR A 243 -22.21 73.88 8.71
N LYS A 244 -20.99 74.39 8.97
CA LYS A 244 -19.76 73.81 8.43
C LYS A 244 -19.55 72.37 8.90
N LYS A 245 -19.78 72.10 10.18
CA LYS A 245 -19.64 70.76 10.76
C LYS A 245 -20.68 69.79 10.19
N ASN A 246 -21.91 70.25 9.98
CA ASN A 246 -22.98 69.43 9.40
C ASN A 246 -22.66 69.05 7.95
N ASN A 247 -22.19 70.00 7.14
CA ASN A 247 -21.75 69.72 5.76
C ASN A 247 -20.57 68.74 5.71
N GLN A 248 -19.63 68.85 6.66
CA GLN A 248 -18.52 67.91 6.76
C GLN A 248 -19.00 66.50 7.11
N LEU A 249 -19.85 66.35 8.13
CA LEU A 249 -20.43 65.06 8.52
C LEU A 249 -21.25 64.43 7.39
N GLN A 250 -21.95 65.24 6.60
CA GLN A 250 -22.69 64.77 5.44
C GLN A 250 -21.75 64.25 4.33
N GLY A 251 -20.62 64.92 4.11
CA GLY A 251 -19.57 64.43 3.21
C GLY A 251 -18.94 63.13 3.69
N ASP A 252 -18.59 63.03 4.97
CA ASP A 252 -18.02 61.81 5.57
C ASP A 252 -19.00 60.63 5.46
N LEU A 253 -20.31 60.87 5.67
CA LEU A 253 -21.35 59.87 5.52
C LEU A 253 -21.48 59.37 4.07
N GLU A 254 -21.35 60.25 3.08
CA GLU A 254 -21.37 59.85 1.66
C GLU A 254 -20.15 59.00 1.28
N VAL A 255 -18.96 59.36 1.77
CA VAL A 255 -17.73 58.56 1.58
C VAL A 255 -17.92 57.17 2.19
N GLN A 256 -18.40 57.09 3.44
CA GLN A 256 -18.61 55.82 4.11
C GLN A 256 -19.66 54.94 3.42
N LYS A 257 -20.74 55.54 2.89
CA LYS A 257 -21.74 54.81 2.09
C LYS A 257 -21.12 54.20 0.84
N LYS A 258 -20.22 54.92 0.18
CA LYS A 258 -19.51 54.43 -1.01
C LYS A 258 -18.57 53.28 -0.65
N GLU A 259 -17.78 53.43 0.41
CA GLU A 259 -16.87 52.37 0.90
C GLU A 259 -17.63 51.09 1.31
N ASN A 260 -18.79 51.23 1.95
CA ASN A 260 -19.64 50.10 2.30
C ASN A 260 -20.22 49.41 1.07
N ALA A 261 -20.61 50.18 0.04
CA ALA A 261 -21.09 49.61 -1.23
C ALA A 261 -19.99 48.84 -1.98
N ASP A 262 -18.76 49.37 -1.99
CA ASP A 262 -17.61 48.70 -2.59
C ASP A 262 -17.23 47.43 -1.81
N SER A 263 -17.25 47.48 -0.48
CA SER A 263 -17.03 46.31 0.39
C SER A 263 -18.07 45.21 0.15
N ALA A 264 -19.35 45.58 0.01
CA ALA A 264 -20.42 44.62 -0.30
C ALA A 264 -20.20 43.94 -1.67
N ARG A 265 -19.71 44.67 -2.68
CA ARG A 265 -19.34 44.08 -3.97
C ARG A 265 -18.18 43.09 -3.86
N ILE A 266 -17.17 43.42 -3.06
CA ILE A 266 -16.03 42.52 -2.82
C ILE A 266 -16.52 41.23 -2.13
N ILE A 267 -17.36 41.34 -1.12
CA ILE A 267 -17.93 40.19 -0.41
C ILE A 267 -18.70 39.28 -1.38
N LEU A 268 -19.56 39.85 -2.24
CA LEU A 268 -20.30 39.06 -3.23
C LEU A 268 -19.37 38.33 -4.22
N THR A 269 -18.28 38.98 -4.63
CA THR A 269 -17.28 38.38 -5.53
C THR A 269 -16.56 37.22 -4.84
N LEU A 270 -16.11 37.41 -3.60
CA LEU A 270 -15.45 36.37 -2.81
C LEU A 270 -16.40 35.20 -2.49
N GLN A 271 -17.69 35.45 -2.30
CA GLN A 271 -18.70 34.40 -2.12
C GLN A 271 -18.86 33.57 -3.39
N ALA A 272 -18.92 34.21 -4.56
CA ALA A 272 -19.00 33.51 -5.84
C ALA A 272 -17.73 32.67 -6.13
N GLU A 273 -16.55 33.20 -5.82
CA GLU A 273 -15.28 32.48 -5.93
C GLU A 273 -15.23 31.27 -4.98
N ASN A 274 -15.63 31.44 -3.71
CA ASN A 274 -15.69 30.33 -2.76
C ASN A 274 -16.67 29.23 -3.20
N GLN A 275 -17.80 29.60 -3.79
CA GLN A 275 -18.73 28.61 -4.33
C GLN A 275 -18.10 27.82 -5.49
N THR A 276 -17.36 28.50 -6.37
CA THR A 276 -16.64 27.87 -7.48
C THR A 276 -15.57 26.89 -6.97
N LEU A 277 -14.82 27.29 -5.93
CA LEU A 277 -13.84 26.43 -5.28
C LEU A 277 -14.48 25.20 -4.63
N ARG A 278 -15.61 25.35 -3.94
CA ARG A 278 -16.35 24.22 -3.35
C ARG A 278 -16.78 23.21 -4.42
N ASN A 279 -17.36 23.69 -5.51
CA ASN A 279 -17.75 22.83 -6.63
C ASN A 279 -16.53 22.08 -7.22
N THR A 280 -15.38 22.75 -7.32
CA THR A 280 -14.14 22.14 -7.82
C THR A 280 -13.62 21.04 -6.88
N VAL A 281 -13.67 21.29 -5.57
CA VAL A 281 -13.27 20.29 -4.56
C VAL A 281 -14.19 19.07 -4.60
N GLU A 282 -15.50 19.26 -4.76
CA GLU A 282 -16.45 18.14 -4.89
C GLU A 282 -16.16 17.26 -6.11
N VAL A 283 -15.87 17.88 -7.27
CA VAL A 283 -15.48 17.14 -8.49
C VAL A 283 -14.20 16.34 -8.26
N LEU A 284 -13.16 16.95 -7.69
CA LEU A 284 -11.89 16.28 -7.43
C LEU A 284 -12.04 15.12 -6.42
N GLN A 285 -12.92 15.25 -5.42
CA GLN A 285 -13.22 14.17 -4.49
C GLN A 285 -13.92 12.99 -5.19
N GLN A 286 -14.84 13.28 -6.12
CA GLN A 286 -15.52 12.25 -6.90
C GLN A 286 -14.57 11.52 -7.85
N ASP A 287 -13.65 12.24 -8.49
CA ASP A 287 -12.62 11.68 -9.36
C ASP A 287 -11.67 10.78 -8.57
N LEU A 288 -11.24 11.21 -7.37
CA LEU A 288 -10.40 10.42 -6.48
C LEU A 288 -11.08 9.11 -6.04
N LEU A 289 -12.36 9.15 -5.68
CA LEU A 289 -13.14 7.97 -5.35
C LEU A 289 -13.20 6.99 -6.52
N THR A 290 -13.46 7.50 -7.72
CA THR A 290 -13.53 6.69 -8.95
C THR A 290 -12.18 6.04 -9.27
N ALA A 291 -11.08 6.80 -9.18
CA ALA A 291 -9.73 6.28 -9.37
C ALA A 291 -9.38 5.18 -8.35
N THR A 292 -9.77 5.38 -7.09
CA THR A 292 -9.54 4.41 -6.01
C THR A 292 -10.32 3.11 -6.26
N GLN A 293 -11.59 3.19 -6.65
CA GLN A 293 -12.40 2.02 -7.00
C GLN A 293 -11.82 1.23 -8.19
N ASN A 294 -11.37 1.94 -9.23
CA ASN A 294 -10.74 1.32 -10.40
C ASN A 294 -9.43 0.60 -10.03
N SER A 295 -8.64 1.18 -9.13
CA SER A 295 -7.39 0.55 -8.66
C SER A 295 -7.64 -0.76 -7.89
N ALA A 296 -8.68 -0.79 -7.04
CA ALA A 296 -9.06 -1.99 -6.31
C ALA A 296 -9.55 -3.11 -7.23
N SER A 297 -10.34 -2.76 -8.27
CA SER A 297 -10.76 -3.71 -9.30
C SER A 297 -9.58 -4.30 -10.08
N THR A 298 -8.59 -3.46 -10.40
CA THR A 298 -7.37 -3.90 -11.11
C THR A 298 -6.54 -4.86 -10.27
N LEU A 299 -6.42 -4.61 -8.97
CA LEU A 299 -5.71 -5.50 -8.04
C LEU A 299 -6.41 -6.87 -7.94
N ALA A 300 -7.75 -6.87 -7.84
CA ALA A 300 -8.52 -8.11 -7.78
C ALA A 300 -8.37 -8.96 -9.06
N MET A 301 -8.38 -8.32 -10.24
CA MET A 301 -8.12 -9.03 -11.50
C MET A 301 -6.71 -9.62 -11.56
N ARG A 302 -5.70 -8.91 -11.04
CA ARG A 302 -4.32 -9.41 -10.99
C ARG A 302 -4.19 -10.64 -10.11
N THR A 303 -4.81 -10.63 -8.92
CA THR A 303 -4.82 -11.81 -8.03
C THR A 303 -5.52 -13.01 -8.68
N GLN A 304 -6.59 -12.79 -9.43
CA GLN A 304 -7.24 -13.85 -10.20
C GLN A 304 -6.33 -14.39 -11.30
N LEU A 305 -5.63 -13.52 -12.03
CA LEU A 305 -4.67 -13.92 -13.06
C LEU A 305 -3.54 -14.78 -12.49
N ASP A 306 -2.95 -14.37 -11.36
CA ASP A 306 -1.89 -15.11 -10.69
C ASP A 306 -2.37 -16.51 -10.25
N THR A 307 -3.62 -16.61 -9.78
CA THR A 307 -4.24 -17.89 -9.38
C THR A 307 -4.45 -18.82 -10.58
N VAL A 308 -4.94 -18.26 -11.70
CA VAL A 308 -5.12 -19.02 -12.95
C VAL A 308 -3.77 -19.47 -13.49
N GLN A 309 -2.75 -18.61 -13.46
CA GLN A 309 -1.41 -18.96 -13.88
C GLN A 309 -0.85 -20.12 -13.05
N ALA A 310 -0.89 -20.04 -11.72
CA ALA A 310 -0.44 -21.13 -10.86
C ALA A 310 -1.18 -22.46 -11.13
N TYR A 311 -2.46 -22.39 -11.47
CA TYR A 311 -3.24 -23.57 -11.86
C TYR A 311 -2.80 -24.15 -13.21
N VAL A 312 -2.52 -23.30 -14.20
CA VAL A 312 -1.96 -23.69 -15.50
C VAL A 312 -0.59 -24.34 -15.32
N ASP A 313 0.28 -23.75 -14.51
CA ASP A 313 1.61 -24.26 -14.20
C ASP A 313 1.53 -25.69 -13.63
N GLY A 314 0.67 -25.92 -12.63
CA GLY A 314 0.46 -27.25 -12.06
C GLY A 314 -0.24 -28.24 -13.00
N LEU A 315 -0.99 -27.78 -14.01
CA LEU A 315 -1.49 -28.66 -15.07
C LEU A 315 -0.37 -29.06 -16.04
N GLN A 316 0.53 -28.14 -16.38
CA GLN A 316 1.66 -28.42 -17.25
C GLN A 316 2.62 -29.43 -16.62
N GLU A 317 2.92 -29.30 -15.32
CA GLU A 317 3.70 -30.27 -14.56
C GLU A 317 3.08 -31.68 -14.62
N ARG A 318 1.78 -31.79 -14.32
CA ARG A 318 1.06 -33.08 -14.36
C ARG A 318 1.01 -33.68 -15.77
N LEU A 319 0.84 -32.85 -16.79
CA LEU A 319 0.81 -33.28 -18.18
C LEU A 319 2.20 -33.77 -18.63
N ALA A 320 3.25 -33.04 -18.26
CA ALA A 320 4.63 -33.39 -18.49
C ALA A 320 4.98 -34.75 -17.88
N MET A 321 4.59 -34.97 -16.61
CA MET A 321 4.74 -36.25 -15.94
C MET A 321 3.98 -37.36 -16.66
N ALA A 322 2.70 -37.14 -17.00
CA ALA A 322 1.89 -38.15 -17.68
C ALA A 322 2.45 -38.57 -19.05
N ILE A 323 2.93 -37.61 -19.86
CA ILE A 323 3.60 -37.93 -21.13
C ILE A 323 4.86 -38.76 -20.87
N THR A 324 5.65 -38.37 -19.87
CA THR A 324 6.86 -39.10 -19.48
C THR A 324 6.56 -40.54 -19.06
N GLU A 325 5.47 -40.77 -18.32
CA GLU A 325 5.02 -42.10 -17.94
C GLU A 325 4.55 -42.92 -19.15
N LEU A 326 3.84 -42.31 -20.11
CA LEU A 326 3.41 -42.95 -21.35
C LEU A 326 4.60 -43.37 -22.23
N ASP A 327 5.68 -42.57 -22.25
CA ASP A 327 6.93 -42.90 -22.94
C ASP A 327 7.58 -44.16 -22.36
N CYS A 328 7.65 -44.21 -21.03
CA CYS A 328 8.18 -45.36 -20.32
C CYS A 328 7.32 -46.61 -20.55
N TYR A 329 6.00 -46.44 -20.46
CA TYR A 329 5.04 -47.50 -20.66
C TYR A 329 5.09 -48.06 -22.08
N GLY A 330 5.25 -47.20 -23.10
CA GLY A 330 5.37 -47.60 -24.50
C GLY A 330 6.60 -48.46 -24.79
N ALA A 331 7.67 -48.27 -24.02
CA ALA A 331 8.86 -49.10 -24.05
C ALA A 331 8.77 -50.37 -23.20
N GLY A 332 7.60 -50.63 -22.58
CA GLY A 332 7.42 -51.73 -21.63
C GLY A 332 8.28 -51.57 -20.37
N MET A 333 8.64 -50.35 -20.00
CA MET A 333 9.43 -50.09 -18.79
C MET A 333 8.53 -49.97 -17.58
N ARG A 334 8.81 -50.79 -16.56
CA ARG A 334 8.21 -50.63 -15.24
C ARG A 334 8.89 -49.45 -14.54
N ILE A 335 8.17 -48.34 -14.45
CA ILE A 335 8.56 -47.18 -13.65
C ILE A 335 7.94 -47.23 -12.26
N LEU A 336 8.69 -46.79 -11.26
CA LEU A 336 8.19 -46.57 -9.91
C LEU A 336 8.00 -45.06 -9.75
N ASN A 337 6.77 -44.61 -9.49
CA ASN A 337 6.42 -43.20 -9.40
C ASN A 337 5.97 -42.78 -7.98
N CYS A 338 6.19 -43.63 -6.96
CA CYS A 338 5.65 -43.42 -5.62
C CYS A 338 6.65 -43.58 -4.44
N LYS A 339 6.23 -43.00 -3.31
CA LYS A 339 6.54 -43.46 -1.94
C LYS A 339 5.84 -44.81 -1.74
N HIS A 340 6.56 -45.90 -1.47
CA HIS A 340 5.95 -47.23 -1.26
C HIS A 340 6.27 -47.79 0.13
N PRO A 341 5.34 -48.47 0.82
CA PRO A 341 5.68 -49.32 1.95
C PRO A 341 6.33 -50.66 1.55
N SER A 342 6.19 -51.14 0.30
CA SER A 342 6.96 -52.25 -0.32
C SER A 342 6.19 -52.78 -1.54
N LEU A 343 6.84 -52.90 -2.70
CA LEU A 343 6.26 -53.48 -3.93
C LEU A 343 6.86 -54.85 -4.30
N ASN A 344 7.48 -55.55 -3.34
CA ASN A 344 8.16 -56.83 -3.59
C ASN A 344 7.23 -57.96 -4.12
N TRP A 345 5.92 -57.74 -4.19
CA TRP A 345 4.90 -58.77 -4.46
C TRP A 345 4.08 -58.58 -5.74
N VAL A 346 4.35 -57.56 -6.56
CA VAL A 346 3.60 -57.37 -7.82
C VAL A 346 4.10 -58.34 -8.89
N LEU A 347 3.36 -59.44 -9.07
CA LEU A 347 3.61 -60.49 -10.05
C LEU A 347 3.67 -59.94 -11.48
N ASP A 348 4.65 -60.42 -12.24
CA ASP A 348 4.83 -60.10 -13.65
C ASP A 348 3.91 -61.02 -14.47
N THR A 349 2.65 -60.60 -14.62
CA THR A 349 1.72 -61.35 -15.47
C THR A 349 1.81 -60.85 -16.90
N PRO A 350 1.65 -61.72 -17.92
CA PRO A 350 1.46 -61.31 -19.31
C PRO A 350 0.24 -60.38 -19.53
N LYS A 351 -0.58 -60.20 -18.48
CA LYS A 351 -1.73 -59.29 -18.43
C LYS A 351 -1.38 -57.92 -17.83
N SER A 352 -0.13 -57.67 -17.41
CA SER A 352 0.32 -56.29 -17.20
C SER A 352 0.27 -55.62 -18.56
N THR A 353 -0.61 -54.63 -18.68
CA THR A 353 -1.08 -54.11 -19.95
C THR A 353 0.12 -53.66 -20.79
N GLN A 354 0.37 -54.32 -21.91
CA GLN A 354 1.24 -53.82 -22.98
C GLN A 354 0.32 -53.11 -23.99
N GLY A 355 -0.08 -51.89 -23.66
CA GLY A 355 -0.91 -51.07 -24.55
C GLY A 355 -0.07 -50.56 -25.72
N LYS A 356 -0.24 -51.16 -26.90
CA LYS A 356 0.54 -50.90 -28.14
C LYS A 356 0.38 -49.50 -28.76
N ASP A 357 -0.10 -48.49 -28.04
CA ASP A 357 -0.40 -47.17 -28.60
C ASP A 357 -0.05 -45.97 -27.69
N SER A 358 0.63 -46.19 -26.56
CA SER A 358 0.95 -45.10 -25.63
C SER A 358 1.92 -44.07 -26.20
N ILE A 359 2.84 -44.49 -27.08
CA ILE A 359 3.79 -43.60 -27.75
C ILE A 359 3.06 -42.65 -28.70
N SER A 360 2.09 -43.16 -29.47
CA SER A 360 1.27 -42.35 -30.37
C SER A 360 0.45 -41.31 -29.60
N ILE A 361 -0.13 -41.72 -28.47
CA ILE A 361 -0.86 -40.81 -27.57
C ILE A 361 0.06 -39.74 -26.99
N ALA A 362 1.23 -40.14 -26.48
CA ALA A 362 2.23 -39.23 -25.94
C ALA A 362 2.70 -38.22 -26.99
N ASP A 363 2.98 -38.67 -28.22
CA ASP A 363 3.37 -37.83 -29.35
C ASP A 363 2.26 -36.88 -29.80
N GLY A 364 1.00 -37.34 -29.80
CA GLY A 364 -0.16 -36.51 -30.11
C GLY A 364 -0.34 -35.37 -29.11
N ILE A 365 -0.23 -35.65 -27.81
CA ILE A 365 -0.31 -34.64 -26.76
C ILE A 365 0.92 -33.72 -26.82
N PHE A 366 2.12 -34.27 -26.91
CA PHE A 366 3.36 -33.50 -26.98
C PHE A 366 3.38 -32.55 -28.17
N LYS A 367 2.88 -32.96 -29.35
CA LYS A 367 2.78 -32.07 -30.52
C LYS A 367 1.91 -30.84 -30.27
N ALA A 368 0.89 -30.94 -29.41
CA ALA A 368 0.00 -29.84 -29.07
C ALA A 368 0.64 -28.84 -28.09
N VAL A 369 1.44 -29.32 -27.13
CA VAL A 369 1.99 -28.48 -26.03
C VAL A 369 3.50 -28.26 -26.08
N GLY A 370 4.24 -29.02 -26.88
CA GLY A 370 5.70 -29.05 -26.92
C GLY A 370 6.37 -27.81 -27.52
N LYS A 371 5.59 -26.80 -27.92
CA LYS A 371 6.11 -25.47 -28.28
C LYS A 371 6.09 -24.49 -27.11
N ASP A 372 5.37 -24.81 -26.03
CA ASP A 372 5.30 -23.98 -24.83
C ASP A 372 6.60 -24.14 -24.03
N PRO A 373 7.40 -23.08 -23.85
CA PRO A 373 8.66 -23.13 -23.12
C PRO A 373 8.50 -23.58 -21.67
N GLN A 374 7.38 -23.27 -21.03
CA GLN A 374 7.15 -23.65 -19.65
C GLN A 374 6.86 -25.14 -19.54
N PHE A 375 5.98 -25.66 -20.40
CA PHE A 375 5.75 -27.10 -20.50
C PHE A 375 7.04 -27.87 -20.78
N LEU A 376 7.90 -27.37 -21.70
CA LEU A 376 9.19 -28.02 -22.00
C LEU A 376 10.10 -28.13 -20.78
N ARG A 377 10.14 -27.11 -19.91
CA ARG A 377 10.89 -27.16 -18.64
C ARG A 377 10.33 -28.21 -17.69
N GLU A 378 9.01 -28.27 -17.52
CA GLU A 378 8.37 -29.26 -16.66
C GLU A 378 8.56 -30.68 -17.17
N TYR A 379 8.54 -30.83 -18.49
CA TYR A 379 8.77 -32.09 -19.18
C TYR A 379 10.21 -32.59 -19.04
N GLU A 380 11.20 -31.71 -19.21
CA GLU A 380 12.60 -32.00 -18.89
C GLU A 380 12.78 -32.38 -17.42
N THR A 381 12.15 -31.62 -16.51
CA THR A 381 12.21 -31.84 -15.06
C THR A 381 11.62 -33.21 -14.68
N SER A 382 10.46 -33.56 -15.24
CA SER A 382 9.79 -34.84 -15.01
C SER A 382 10.68 -36.02 -15.44
N ARG A 383 11.35 -35.91 -16.59
CA ARG A 383 12.24 -36.96 -17.09
C ARG A 383 13.49 -37.13 -16.25
N ARG A 384 14.14 -36.02 -15.86
CA ARG A 384 15.27 -36.05 -14.91
C ARG A 384 14.86 -36.67 -13.58
N PHE A 385 13.68 -36.31 -13.07
CA PHE A 385 13.14 -36.88 -11.84
C PHE A 385 13.02 -38.40 -11.92
N ILE A 386 12.42 -38.96 -12.98
CA ILE A 386 12.30 -40.41 -13.15
C ILE A 386 13.68 -41.09 -13.22
N ILE A 387 14.63 -40.54 -13.98
CA ILE A 387 15.99 -41.09 -14.06
C ILE A 387 16.65 -41.08 -12.68
N GLN A 388 16.61 -39.96 -11.96
CA GLN A 388 17.22 -39.84 -10.63
C GLN A 388 16.56 -40.77 -9.61
N HIS A 389 15.23 -40.89 -9.64
CA HIS A 389 14.47 -41.80 -8.79
C HIS A 389 14.91 -43.25 -9.03
N HIS A 390 15.03 -43.68 -10.28
CA HIS A 390 15.49 -45.02 -10.62
C HIS A 390 16.97 -45.25 -10.29
N ARG A 391 17.85 -44.24 -10.44
CA ARG A 391 19.25 -44.32 -9.97
C ARG A 391 19.31 -44.58 -8.47
N ALA A 392 18.41 -43.99 -7.68
CA ALA A 392 18.34 -44.25 -6.25
C ALA A 392 17.95 -45.70 -5.95
N HIS A 393 16.98 -46.26 -6.68
CA HIS A 393 16.61 -47.68 -6.57
C HIS A 393 17.75 -48.63 -6.94
N GLU A 394 18.46 -48.36 -8.04
CA GLU A 394 19.63 -49.14 -8.47
C GLU A 394 20.70 -49.22 -7.37
N ARG A 395 21.02 -48.09 -6.73
CA ARG A 395 22.00 -48.05 -5.62
C ARG A 395 21.62 -48.95 -4.46
N THR A 396 20.33 -49.12 -4.20
CA THR A 396 19.84 -49.99 -3.12
C THR A 396 19.78 -51.46 -3.53
N GLY A 397 19.86 -51.78 -4.83
CA GLY A 397 19.68 -53.14 -5.34
C GLY A 397 18.26 -53.69 -5.13
N LEU A 398 17.31 -52.84 -4.73
CA LEU A 398 15.93 -53.23 -4.42
C LEU A 398 15.00 -52.88 -5.58
N GLY A 399 14.27 -53.89 -6.06
CA GLY A 399 13.15 -53.71 -6.97
C GLY A 399 13.28 -54.45 -8.30
N ARG A 400 12.22 -54.37 -9.10
CA ARG A 400 12.11 -54.93 -10.46
C ARG A 400 11.84 -53.85 -11.50
N ALA A 401 12.24 -52.62 -11.19
CA ALA A 401 12.04 -51.48 -12.05
C ALA A 401 13.06 -51.48 -13.21
N ALA A 402 12.79 -50.72 -14.27
CA ALA A 402 13.78 -50.52 -15.32
C ALA A 402 15.03 -49.80 -14.77
N TRP A 403 16.18 -50.10 -15.34
CA TRP A 403 17.44 -49.43 -14.99
C TRP A 403 17.42 -47.99 -15.50
N ALA A 404 17.96 -47.05 -14.73
CA ALA A 404 18.02 -45.63 -15.06
C ALA A 404 18.79 -45.35 -16.34
N THR A 405 19.83 -46.14 -16.63
CA THR A 405 20.56 -46.08 -17.92
C THR A 405 19.63 -46.42 -19.08
N ARG A 406 18.87 -47.52 -18.97
CA ARG A 406 17.88 -47.93 -19.98
C ARG A 406 16.78 -46.87 -20.17
N ILE A 407 16.32 -46.24 -19.09
CA ILE A 407 15.31 -45.16 -19.15
C ILE A 407 15.88 -43.94 -19.87
N ARG A 408 17.10 -43.50 -19.51
CA ARG A 408 17.78 -42.37 -20.15
C ARG A 408 17.97 -42.59 -21.65
N ASP A 409 18.47 -43.76 -22.03
CA ASP A 409 18.77 -44.05 -23.43
C ASP A 409 17.47 -44.09 -24.28
N HIS A 410 16.36 -44.57 -23.68
CA HIS A 410 15.04 -44.48 -24.29
C HIS A 410 14.56 -43.04 -24.42
N PHE A 411 14.69 -42.22 -23.38
CA PHE A 411 14.33 -40.80 -23.44
C PHE A 411 15.10 -40.03 -24.52
N LEU A 412 16.41 -40.26 -24.65
CA LEU A 412 17.21 -39.71 -25.74
C LEU A 412 16.67 -40.12 -27.12
N THR A 413 16.28 -41.40 -27.27
CA THR A 413 15.68 -41.91 -28.51
C THR A 413 14.35 -41.22 -28.82
N VAL A 414 13.50 -41.04 -27.81
CA VAL A 414 12.19 -40.38 -27.95
C VAL A 414 12.33 -38.88 -28.23
N ASP A 415 13.35 -38.21 -27.67
CA ASP A 415 13.57 -36.77 -27.90
C ASP A 415 14.10 -36.47 -29.29
N ALA A 416 14.98 -37.35 -29.80
CA ALA A 416 15.46 -37.31 -31.17
C ALA A 416 14.38 -37.71 -32.20
N HIS A 417 13.24 -38.24 -31.75
CA HIS A 417 12.13 -38.59 -32.62
C HIS A 417 11.56 -37.34 -33.31
N SER A 418 11.23 -37.46 -34.60
CA SER A 418 10.82 -36.33 -35.46
C SER A 418 9.64 -35.51 -34.92
N VAL A 419 8.78 -36.10 -34.09
CA VAL A 419 7.63 -35.42 -33.49
C VAL A 419 8.04 -34.49 -32.35
N ARG A 420 9.09 -34.82 -31.59
CA ARG A 420 9.54 -34.03 -30.45
C ARG A 420 10.71 -33.13 -30.82
N ASN A 421 11.75 -33.72 -31.41
CA ASN A 421 12.94 -33.03 -31.92
C ASN A 421 13.46 -31.96 -30.94
N ILE A 422 13.66 -32.37 -29.69
CA ILE A 422 14.17 -31.54 -28.61
C ILE A 422 15.52 -32.08 -28.14
N ALA A 423 16.35 -31.21 -27.59
CA ALA A 423 17.62 -31.59 -26.99
C ALA A 423 17.53 -31.39 -25.46
N ILE A 424 17.41 -32.49 -24.72
CA ILE A 424 17.43 -32.47 -23.25
C ILE A 424 18.75 -33.05 -22.76
N ASN A 425 19.35 -32.39 -21.77
CA ASN A 425 20.55 -32.88 -21.09
C ASN A 425 20.16 -33.59 -19.78
N TYR A 426 20.46 -34.88 -19.67
CA TYR A 426 19.94 -35.78 -18.61
C TYR A 426 20.90 -36.04 -17.45
#